data_AF-A0A4R6SKL9-F1
#
_entry.id   AF-A0A4R6SKL9-F1
#
_cell.length_a   1.000
_cell.length_b   1.000
_cell.length_c   1.000
_cell.angle_alpha   90.00
_cell.angle_beta   90.00
_cell.angle_gamma   90.00
#
_symmetry.space_group_name_H-M   'P 1'
#
loop_
_entity.id
_entity.type
_entity.pdbx_description
1 polymer ?
#
loop_
_entity_poly.entity_id
_entity_poly.type
_entity_poly.pdbx_seq_one_letter_code
_entity_poly.pdbx_strand_id
1 'polypeptide(L)'
;MALRTTRTRTDAALYCPACGDLRGRNYPGCDGCTERVEQVLLTDWRTLLHGEGVSAGSVEERNLAEKVVSEKPDKRPWRCVDKALTLLPCRDCRGTLGSGELDCPRCGAADAHRWRWTTPDDRQAALRSGTLALRAPHRVRPAVLTTWRLCLPFVLEGDTLSSHQRRRVCVAVLAGREDELASLNSLAEVLAGTGLPWRGFSGTNRERVALRAR
;
A
#
# COMPACT_ATOMS: atom_id res chain seq x y z
N MET A 1 -3.80 20.28 -28.56
CA MET A 1 -4.75 19.16 -28.34
C MET A 1 -3.98 18.00 -27.74
N ALA A 2 -4.04 17.82 -26.42
CA ALA A 2 -3.37 16.71 -25.75
C ALA A 2 -4.19 15.42 -25.99
N LEU A 3 -3.59 14.47 -26.70
CA LEU A 3 -4.12 13.12 -26.84
C LEU A 3 -4.18 12.49 -25.45
N ARG A 4 -5.38 12.44 -24.86
CA ARG A 4 -5.65 11.57 -23.72
C ARG A 4 -5.49 10.14 -24.22
N THR A 5 -4.35 9.54 -23.94
CA THR A 5 -4.16 8.10 -24.11
C THR A 5 -5.10 7.42 -23.12
N THR A 6 -6.30 7.04 -23.59
CA THR A 6 -7.20 6.17 -22.85
C THR A 6 -6.51 4.82 -22.73
N ARG A 7 -5.77 4.63 -21.64
CA ARG A 7 -5.28 3.31 -21.23
C ARG A 7 -6.51 2.47 -20.95
N THR A 8 -6.82 1.52 -21.85
CA THR A 8 -7.86 0.52 -21.62
C THR A 8 -7.55 -0.13 -20.28
N ARG A 9 -8.44 0.05 -19.30
CA ARG A 9 -8.27 -0.55 -17.97
C ARG A 9 -8.36 -2.06 -18.18
N THR A 10 -7.23 -2.74 -18.10
CA THR A 10 -7.23 -4.20 -17.95
C THR A 10 -7.75 -4.46 -16.55
N ASP A 11 -8.90 -5.12 -16.40
CA ASP A 11 -9.47 -5.45 -15.09
C ASP A 11 -8.60 -6.45 -14.30
N ALA A 12 -7.57 -7.03 -14.94
CA ALA A 12 -6.60 -7.93 -14.33
C ALA A 12 -5.26 -7.22 -14.04
N ALA A 13 -4.65 -7.53 -12.89
CA ALA A 13 -3.30 -7.06 -12.56
C ALA A 13 -2.25 -7.70 -13.47
N LEU A 14 -1.15 -6.98 -13.67
CA LEU A 14 -0.01 -7.47 -14.45
C LEU A 14 0.81 -8.47 -13.63
N TYR A 15 1.30 -9.52 -14.27
CA TYR A 15 2.28 -10.43 -13.69
C TYR A 15 3.69 -9.82 -13.71
N CYS A 16 4.49 -10.14 -12.70
CA CYS A 16 5.90 -9.79 -12.60
C CYS A 16 6.73 -10.79 -13.42
N PRO A 17 7.50 -10.33 -14.43
CA PRO A 17 8.32 -11.25 -15.23
C PRO A 17 9.45 -11.90 -14.43
N ALA A 18 9.85 -11.32 -13.29
CA ALA A 18 10.95 -11.83 -12.48
C ALA A 18 10.54 -12.94 -11.50
N CYS A 19 9.33 -12.88 -10.93
CA CYS A 19 8.88 -13.87 -9.93
C CYS A 19 7.59 -14.61 -10.29
N GLY A 20 6.96 -14.31 -11.43
CA GLY A 20 5.72 -14.97 -11.88
C GLY A 20 4.45 -14.61 -11.12
N ASP A 21 4.56 -13.90 -9.99
CA ASP A 21 3.43 -13.43 -9.17
C ASP A 21 2.87 -12.08 -9.67
N LEU A 22 1.73 -11.62 -9.15
CA LEU A 22 1.21 -10.29 -9.48
C LEU A 22 2.19 -9.18 -9.08
N ARG A 23 2.38 -8.20 -9.97
CA ARG A 23 3.40 -7.17 -9.83
C ARG A 23 3.19 -6.33 -8.57
N GLY A 24 4.17 -6.37 -7.67
CA GLY A 24 4.15 -5.71 -6.37
C GLY A 24 3.76 -6.63 -5.20
N ARG A 25 3.29 -7.85 -5.44
CA ARG A 25 2.89 -8.79 -4.37
C ARG A 25 4.09 -9.27 -3.56
N ASN A 26 5.16 -9.69 -4.24
CA ASN A 26 6.37 -10.21 -3.62
C ASN A 26 7.35 -9.10 -3.17
N TYR A 27 6.84 -7.96 -2.68
CA TYR A 27 7.68 -6.93 -2.07
C TYR A 27 8.12 -7.36 -0.65
N PRO A 28 9.39 -7.15 -0.24
CA PRO A 28 10.53 -6.67 -1.04
C PRO A 28 11.35 -7.82 -1.67
N GLY A 29 10.89 -9.07 -1.60
CA GLY A 29 11.61 -10.28 -2.01
C GLY A 29 11.83 -10.47 -3.52
N CYS A 30 11.39 -9.52 -4.36
CA CYS A 30 11.61 -9.51 -5.80
C CYS A 30 11.89 -8.09 -6.28
N ASP A 31 13.02 -7.86 -6.93
CA ASP A 31 13.45 -6.52 -7.39
C ASP A 31 12.43 -5.86 -8.31
N GLY A 32 11.82 -6.62 -9.23
CA GLY A 32 10.78 -6.10 -10.12
C GLY A 32 9.49 -5.71 -9.39
N CYS A 33 9.18 -6.34 -8.26
CA CYS A 33 8.08 -5.94 -7.37
C CYS A 33 8.47 -4.71 -6.53
N THR A 34 9.70 -4.68 -6.03
CA THR A 34 10.28 -3.56 -5.28
C THR A 34 10.26 -2.28 -6.11
N GLU A 35 10.82 -2.31 -7.31
CA GLU A 35 10.83 -1.17 -8.22
C GLU A 35 9.41 -0.65 -8.49
N ARG A 36 8.45 -1.55 -8.75
CA ARG A 36 7.07 -1.17 -9.07
C ARG A 36 6.39 -0.43 -7.92
N VAL A 37 6.56 -0.90 -6.68
CA VAL A 37 5.98 -0.28 -5.48
C VAL A 37 6.67 1.05 -5.20
N GLU A 38 8.00 1.11 -5.27
CA GLU A 38 8.77 2.34 -5.04
C GLU A 38 8.49 3.43 -6.09
N GLN A 39 8.13 3.04 -7.32
CA GLN A 39 7.76 3.97 -8.40
C GLN A 39 6.57 4.88 -8.03
N VAL A 40 5.70 4.44 -7.10
CA VAL A 40 4.61 5.26 -6.56
C VAL A 40 5.16 6.55 -5.94
N LEU A 41 6.24 6.46 -5.17
CA LEU A 41 6.86 7.60 -4.51
C LEU A 41 7.83 8.36 -5.43
N LEU A 42 8.53 7.63 -6.31
CA LEU A 42 9.56 8.22 -7.17
C LEU A 42 9.03 9.20 -8.21
N THR A 43 7.78 9.02 -8.67
CA THR A 43 7.23 9.84 -9.77
C THR A 43 7.17 11.33 -9.41
N ASP A 44 6.45 11.67 -8.34
CA ASP A 44 6.31 13.06 -7.88
C ASP A 44 7.65 13.63 -7.37
N TRP A 45 8.49 12.78 -6.76
CA TRP A 45 9.80 13.19 -6.28
C TRP A 45 10.75 13.57 -7.42
N ARG A 46 10.78 12.81 -8.52
CA ARG A 46 11.59 13.17 -9.71
C ARG A 46 11.14 14.48 -10.32
N THR A 47 9.84 14.73 -10.39
CA THR A 47 9.30 16.03 -10.85
C THR A 47 9.75 17.16 -9.93
N LEU A 48 9.74 16.94 -8.61
CA LEU A 48 10.23 17.91 -7.64
C LEU A 48 11.73 18.19 -7.83
N LEU A 49 12.57 17.15 -7.92
CA LEU A 49 14.00 17.29 -8.14
C LEU A 49 14.31 18.10 -9.40
N HIS A 50 13.63 17.78 -10.50
CA HIS A 50 13.79 18.49 -11.76
C HIS A 50 13.40 19.97 -11.64
N GLY A 51 12.27 20.27 -10.99
CA GLY A 51 11.80 21.63 -10.78
C GLY A 51 12.70 22.48 -9.87
N GLU A 52 13.43 21.85 -8.95
CA GLU A 52 14.37 22.52 -8.04
C GLU A 52 15.83 22.47 -8.56
N GLY A 53 16.08 21.86 -9.72
CA GLY A 53 17.43 21.72 -10.30
C GLY A 53 18.37 20.81 -9.49
N VAL A 54 17.82 19.86 -8.73
CA VAL A 54 18.58 18.98 -7.82
C VAL A 54 18.85 17.62 -8.48
N SER A 55 20.08 17.13 -8.35
CA SER A 55 20.48 15.80 -8.84
C SER A 55 20.12 14.71 -7.82
N ALA A 56 19.58 13.59 -8.30
CA ALA A 56 19.32 12.43 -7.45
C ALA A 56 20.63 11.84 -6.89
N GLY A 57 20.61 11.43 -5.62
CA GLY A 57 21.74 10.91 -4.87
C GLY A 57 22.66 11.99 -4.27
N SER A 58 22.41 13.27 -4.54
CA SER A 58 23.31 14.35 -4.11
C SER A 58 23.05 14.80 -2.66
N VAL A 59 23.97 15.62 -2.12
CA VAL A 59 23.77 16.24 -0.79
C VAL A 59 22.58 17.20 -0.84
N GLU A 60 22.38 17.89 -1.96
CA GLU A 60 21.25 18.78 -2.20
C GLU A 60 19.92 18.03 -2.19
N GLU A 61 19.85 16.79 -2.68
CA GLU A 61 18.65 15.95 -2.52
C GLU A 61 18.32 15.71 -1.05
N ARG A 62 19.34 15.42 -0.23
CA ARG A 62 19.14 15.23 1.22
C ARG A 62 18.68 16.52 1.90
N ASN A 63 19.28 17.66 1.56
CA ASN A 63 18.86 18.97 2.08
C ASN A 63 17.42 19.31 1.68
N LEU A 64 17.03 18.99 0.43
CA LEU A 64 15.66 19.13 -0.05
C LEU A 64 14.70 18.21 0.72
N ALA A 65 15.09 16.97 1.00
CA ALA A 65 14.29 16.05 1.81
C ALA A 65 14.06 16.59 3.23
N GLU A 66 15.08 17.14 3.88
CA GLU A 66 14.95 17.80 5.19
C GLU A 66 13.98 18.99 5.15
N LYS A 67 14.08 19.82 4.10
CA LYS A 67 13.16 20.93 3.86
C LYS A 67 11.72 20.44 3.71
N VAL A 68 11.48 19.45 2.84
CA VAL A 68 10.14 18.90 2.57
C VAL A 68 9.49 18.33 3.83
N VAL A 69 10.25 17.60 4.67
CA VAL A 69 9.74 17.05 5.93
C VAL A 69 9.40 18.13 6.96
N SER A 70 9.99 19.32 6.84
CA SER A 70 9.76 20.46 7.73
C SER A 70 8.68 21.43 7.24
N GLU A 71 8.16 21.24 6.02
CA GLU A 71 7.12 22.08 5.44
C GLU A 71 5.75 21.88 6.11
N LYS A 72 4.85 22.85 5.93
CA LYS A 72 3.44 22.70 6.37
C LYS A 72 2.72 21.71 5.45
N PRO A 73 1.65 21.04 5.94
CA PRO A 73 0.73 20.27 5.10
C PRO A 73 0.28 21.05 3.86
N ASP A 74 -0.03 20.31 2.79
CA ASP A 74 -0.57 20.82 1.51
C ASP A 74 0.39 21.66 0.65
N LYS A 75 1.64 21.87 1.09
CA LYS A 75 2.68 22.50 0.25
C LYS A 75 3.18 21.61 -0.88
N ARG A 76 3.09 20.29 -0.70
CA ARG A 76 3.56 19.27 -1.63
C ARG A 76 2.60 18.08 -1.63
N PRO A 77 2.55 17.28 -2.72
CA PRO A 77 1.88 15.98 -2.70
C PRO A 77 2.42 15.09 -1.59
N TRP A 78 1.55 14.25 -1.00
CA TRP A 78 1.93 13.32 0.06
C TRP A 78 3.10 12.40 -0.34
N ARG A 79 3.20 12.04 -1.63
CA ARG A 79 4.28 11.19 -2.17
C ARG A 79 5.65 11.81 -2.00
N CYS A 80 5.76 13.14 -2.12
CA CYS A 80 7.03 13.83 -1.89
C CYS A 80 7.47 13.74 -0.43
N VAL A 81 6.52 13.91 0.51
CA VAL A 81 6.80 13.79 1.94
C VAL A 81 7.19 12.38 2.32
N ASP A 82 6.41 11.39 1.87
CA ASP A 82 6.70 9.99 2.14
C ASP A 82 8.04 9.60 1.51
N LYS A 83 8.36 10.05 0.29
CA LYS A 83 9.68 9.83 -0.34
C LYS A 83 10.81 10.50 0.45
N ALA A 84 10.64 11.75 0.86
CA ALA A 84 11.64 12.50 1.63
C ALA A 84 11.99 11.77 2.93
N LEU A 85 10.98 11.24 3.65
CA LEU A 85 11.20 10.43 4.85
C LEU A 85 12.06 9.19 4.58
N THR A 86 11.97 8.60 3.38
CA THR A 86 12.81 7.44 3.00
C THR A 86 14.30 7.76 2.86
N LEU A 87 14.64 9.02 2.64
CA LEU A 87 16.01 9.48 2.37
C LEU A 87 16.75 9.92 3.63
N LEU A 88 16.01 10.08 4.75
CA LEU A 88 16.55 10.60 5.99
C LEU A 88 16.72 9.48 7.02
N PRO A 89 17.92 9.30 7.60
CA PRO A 89 18.10 8.46 8.75
C PRO A 89 17.52 9.14 10.01
N CYS A 90 16.91 8.36 10.88
CA CYS A 90 16.52 8.81 12.21
C CYS A 90 17.78 9.01 13.06
N ARG A 91 17.94 10.17 13.69
CA ARG A 91 19.15 10.43 14.51
C ARG A 91 19.19 9.63 15.82
N ASP A 92 18.07 9.03 16.21
CA ASP A 92 17.93 8.32 17.48
C ASP A 92 18.15 6.81 17.27
N CYS A 93 17.32 6.16 16.45
CA CYS A 93 17.43 4.70 16.18
C CYS A 93 18.23 4.34 14.92
N ARG A 94 18.75 5.32 14.16
CA ARG A 94 19.52 5.15 12.90
C ARG A 94 18.78 4.47 11.74
N GLY A 95 17.61 3.89 11.97
CA GLY A 95 16.72 3.42 10.90
C GLY A 95 16.14 4.56 10.07
N THR A 96 15.41 4.23 9.00
CA THR A 96 14.74 5.22 8.14
C THR A 96 13.70 6.04 8.94
N LEU A 97 13.70 7.37 8.78
CA LEU A 97 12.85 8.27 9.55
C LEU A 97 11.36 7.95 9.35
N GLY A 98 10.66 7.72 10.46
CA GLY A 98 9.24 7.35 10.47
C GLY A 98 8.94 5.91 10.05
N SER A 99 9.96 5.07 9.84
CA SER A 99 9.80 3.61 9.69
C SER A 99 10.85 2.81 10.46
N GLY A 100 11.67 3.46 11.29
CA GLY A 100 12.64 2.82 12.19
C GLY A 100 11.98 2.00 13.30
N GLU A 101 12.68 1.82 14.41
CA GLU A 101 12.22 1.02 15.55
C GLU A 101 10.82 1.43 16.04
N LEU A 102 10.07 0.45 16.55
CA LEU A 102 8.70 0.62 17.02
C LEU A 102 8.58 1.68 18.11
N ASP A 103 9.45 1.59 19.11
CA ASP A 103 9.41 2.42 20.32
C ASP A 103 10.22 3.71 20.19
N CYS A 104 10.79 4.00 19.01
CA CYS A 104 11.54 5.23 18.78
C CYS A 104 10.57 6.43 18.68
N PRO A 105 10.59 7.37 19.64
CA PRO A 105 9.63 8.47 19.69
C PRO A 105 9.77 9.41 18.48
N ARG A 106 10.98 9.63 17.98
CA ARG A 106 11.24 10.44 16.78
C ARG A 106 10.65 9.82 15.51
N CYS A 107 10.74 8.49 15.37
CA CYS A 107 10.06 7.79 14.28
C CYS A 107 8.54 7.84 14.45
N GLY A 108 8.02 7.67 15.67
CA GLY A 108 6.59 7.83 15.96
C GLY A 108 6.07 9.23 15.60
N ALA A 109 6.81 10.28 15.96
CA ALA A 109 6.46 11.66 15.63
C ALA A 109 6.50 11.94 14.13
N ALA A 110 7.53 11.46 13.42
CA ALA A 110 7.63 11.60 11.97
C ALA A 110 6.51 10.84 11.22
N ASP A 111 6.14 9.65 11.70
CA ASP A 111 4.99 8.93 11.17
C ASP A 111 3.68 9.66 11.46
N ALA A 112 3.42 10.12 12.69
CA ALA A 112 2.24 10.92 12.99
C ALA A 112 2.16 12.21 12.14
N HIS A 113 3.31 12.86 11.88
CA HIS A 113 3.38 14.06 11.08
C HIS A 113 2.98 13.82 9.61
N ARG A 114 3.44 12.71 8.99
CA ARG A 114 3.15 12.42 7.58
C ARG A 114 1.64 12.35 7.32
N TRP A 115 0.86 11.82 8.27
CA TRP A 115 -0.59 11.66 8.14
C TRP A 115 -1.38 12.98 8.16
N ARG A 116 -0.72 14.12 8.40
CA ARG A 116 -1.35 15.44 8.22
C ARG A 116 -1.55 15.83 6.75
N TRP A 117 -0.85 15.18 5.82
CA TRP A 117 -1.07 15.35 4.39
C TRP A 117 -2.26 14.51 3.96
N THR A 118 -3.26 15.15 3.38
CA THR A 118 -4.42 14.45 2.84
C THR A 118 -4.08 13.76 1.52
N THR A 119 -4.78 12.67 1.24
CA THR A 119 -4.77 12.02 -0.07
C THR A 119 -6.01 12.47 -0.84
N PRO A 120 -5.92 12.72 -2.15
CA PRO A 120 -7.05 13.28 -2.90
C PRO A 120 -8.21 12.30 -3.12
N ASP A 121 -7.96 11.00 -3.05
CA ASP A 121 -8.96 9.95 -3.24
C ASP A 121 -8.60 8.63 -2.53
N ASP A 122 -9.55 7.70 -2.50
CA ASP A 122 -9.41 6.37 -1.88
C ASP A 122 -8.26 5.54 -2.47
N ARG A 123 -7.98 5.67 -3.78
CA ARG A 123 -6.89 4.95 -4.41
C ARG A 123 -5.54 5.48 -3.90
N GLN A 124 -5.39 6.80 -3.79
CA GLN A 124 -4.19 7.41 -3.22
C GLN A 124 -4.03 7.04 -1.74
N ALA A 125 -5.11 7.02 -0.96
CA ALA A 125 -5.10 6.56 0.42
C ALA A 125 -4.62 5.09 0.53
N ALA A 126 -5.09 4.23 -0.37
CA ALA A 126 -4.70 2.83 -0.44
C ALA A 126 -3.25 2.64 -0.86
N LEU A 127 -2.78 3.35 -1.90
CA LEU A 127 -1.38 3.33 -2.34
C LEU A 127 -0.44 3.72 -1.20
N ARG A 128 -0.77 4.81 -0.50
CA ARG A 128 0.00 5.32 0.63
C ARG A 128 0.10 4.29 1.74
N SER A 129 -1.05 3.81 2.22
CA SER A 129 -1.13 2.88 3.34
C SER A 129 -0.48 1.53 3.02
N GLY A 130 -0.69 1.00 1.82
CA GLY A 130 -0.10 -0.26 1.37
C GLY A 130 1.42 -0.17 1.22
N THR A 131 1.92 0.90 0.59
CA THR A 131 3.37 1.10 0.43
C THR A 131 4.06 1.25 1.80
N LEU A 132 3.49 2.01 2.73
CA LEU A 132 4.03 2.15 4.08
C LEU A 132 4.03 0.84 4.85
N ALA A 133 2.94 0.06 4.77
CA ALA A 133 2.86 -1.25 5.42
C ALA A 133 3.92 -2.23 4.89
N LEU A 134 4.16 -2.25 3.58
CA LEU A 134 5.17 -3.11 2.95
C LEU A 134 6.60 -2.67 3.28
N ARG A 135 6.87 -1.36 3.38
CA ARG A 135 8.19 -0.80 3.72
C ARG A 135 8.58 -1.00 5.19
N ALA A 136 7.59 -1.06 6.08
CA ALA A 136 7.79 -1.19 7.52
C ALA A 136 7.01 -2.39 8.07
N PRO A 137 7.28 -3.62 7.61
CA PRO A 137 6.46 -4.79 7.93
C PRO A 137 6.43 -5.08 9.44
N HIS A 138 7.50 -4.74 10.18
CA HIS A 138 7.57 -4.86 11.63
C HIS A 138 6.63 -3.92 12.38
N ARG A 139 6.08 -2.88 11.72
CA ARG A 139 5.12 -1.92 12.30
C ARG A 139 3.67 -2.27 12.04
N VAL A 140 3.41 -3.36 11.30
CA VAL A 140 2.05 -3.78 10.95
C VAL A 140 1.80 -5.22 11.38
N ARG A 141 0.54 -5.53 11.71
CA ARG A 141 0.14 -6.90 12.04
C ARG A 141 0.29 -7.80 10.80
N PRO A 142 0.69 -9.08 10.94
CA PRO A 142 0.88 -9.99 9.80
C PRO A 142 -0.33 -10.06 8.85
N ALA A 143 -1.56 -10.20 9.37
CA ALA A 143 -2.76 -10.24 8.53
C ALA A 143 -2.99 -8.95 7.71
N VAL A 144 -2.61 -7.79 8.25
CA VAL A 144 -2.69 -6.52 7.52
C VAL A 144 -1.64 -6.47 6.41
N LEU A 145 -0.43 -6.97 6.67
CA LEU A 145 0.63 -7.07 5.68
C LEU A 145 0.21 -8.01 4.53
N THR A 146 -0.29 -9.21 4.84
CA THR A 146 -0.84 -10.15 3.85
C THR A 146 -1.97 -9.51 3.04
N THR A 147 -2.89 -8.80 3.69
CA THR A 147 -3.98 -8.08 2.99
C THR A 147 -3.42 -7.10 1.96
N TRP A 148 -2.38 -6.34 2.31
CA TRP A 148 -1.74 -5.42 1.37
C TRP A 148 -1.02 -6.14 0.24
N ARG A 149 -0.34 -7.26 0.50
CA ARG A 149 0.26 -8.10 -0.55
C ARG A 149 -0.79 -8.61 -1.54
N LEU A 150 -1.97 -9.00 -1.07
CA LEU A 150 -3.07 -9.44 -1.92
C LEU A 150 -3.66 -8.30 -2.75
N CYS A 151 -3.90 -7.12 -2.15
CA CYS A 151 -4.66 -6.06 -2.82
C CYS A 151 -3.81 -5.02 -3.58
N LEU A 152 -2.58 -4.73 -3.14
CA LEU A 152 -1.79 -3.63 -3.69
C LEU A 152 -1.49 -3.77 -5.20
N PRO A 153 -1.25 -4.97 -5.78
CA PRO A 153 -1.06 -5.12 -7.22
C PRO A 153 -2.19 -4.49 -8.07
N PHE A 154 -3.43 -4.62 -7.62
CA PHE A 154 -4.59 -4.04 -8.32
C PHE A 154 -4.64 -2.52 -8.18
N VAL A 155 -4.37 -2.00 -6.99
CA VAL A 155 -4.35 -0.56 -6.70
C VAL A 155 -3.24 0.15 -7.50
N LEU A 156 -2.09 -0.52 -7.67
CA LEU A 156 -0.99 -0.05 -8.52
C LEU A 156 -1.43 0.11 -9.97
N GLU A 157 -2.28 -0.79 -10.49
CA GLU A 157 -2.73 -0.78 -11.89
C GLU A 157 -3.96 0.07 -12.18
N GLY A 158 -4.68 0.53 -11.17
CA GLY A 158 -5.80 1.45 -11.41
C GLY A 158 -6.93 1.36 -10.41
N ASP A 159 -7.03 0.25 -9.70
CA ASP A 159 -8.21 -0.02 -8.89
C ASP A 159 -8.28 0.82 -7.63
N THR A 160 -9.51 1.08 -7.20
CA THR A 160 -9.81 1.78 -5.95
C THR A 160 -10.15 0.75 -4.88
N LEU A 161 -9.47 0.84 -3.73
CA LEU A 161 -9.71 -0.01 -2.57
C LEU A 161 -10.10 0.85 -1.37
N SER A 162 -11.39 0.88 -1.06
CA SER A 162 -11.88 1.57 0.14
C SER A 162 -11.40 0.88 1.43
N SER A 163 -11.39 1.63 2.53
CA SER A 163 -11.10 1.08 3.85
C SER A 163 -12.02 -0.07 4.26
N HIS A 164 -13.30 -0.03 3.86
CA HIS A 164 -14.26 -1.09 4.15
C HIS A 164 -13.94 -2.38 3.36
N GLN A 165 -13.65 -2.27 2.06
CA GLN A 165 -13.23 -3.39 1.23
C GLN A 165 -11.94 -4.03 1.76
N ARG A 166 -10.93 -3.23 2.11
CA ARG A 166 -9.69 -3.72 2.72
C ARG A 166 -9.94 -4.49 4.01
N ARG A 167 -10.82 -4.00 4.90
CA ARG A 167 -11.17 -4.70 6.14
C ARG A 167 -11.81 -6.06 5.85
N ARG A 168 -12.67 -6.17 4.84
CA ARG A 168 -13.27 -7.46 4.42
C ARG A 168 -12.20 -8.47 3.99
N VAL A 169 -11.23 -8.05 3.18
CA VAL A 169 -10.10 -8.91 2.79
C VAL A 169 -9.29 -9.34 4.02
N CYS A 170 -9.01 -8.41 4.93
CA CYS A 170 -8.28 -8.72 6.17
C CYS A 170 -9.01 -9.74 7.05
N VAL A 171 -10.35 -9.69 7.11
CA VAL A 171 -11.13 -10.71 7.84
C VAL A 171 -11.03 -12.08 7.16
N ALA A 172 -11.05 -12.14 5.82
CA ALA A 172 -10.88 -13.39 5.10
C ALA A 172 -9.46 -13.99 5.29
N VAL A 173 -8.43 -13.13 5.32
CA VAL A 173 -7.05 -13.54 5.68
C VAL A 173 -6.99 -14.11 7.09
N LEU A 174 -7.61 -13.44 8.07
CA LEU A 174 -7.68 -13.94 9.45
C LEU A 174 -8.45 -15.26 9.56
N ALA A 175 -9.35 -15.54 8.62
CA ALA A 175 -10.05 -16.82 8.50
C ALA A 175 -9.25 -17.89 7.73
N GLY A 176 -7.97 -17.65 7.42
CA GLY A 176 -7.08 -18.61 6.77
C GLY A 176 -7.27 -18.76 5.27
N ARG A 177 -7.96 -17.82 4.60
CA ARG A 177 -8.26 -17.89 3.16
C ARG A 177 -7.21 -17.21 2.27
N GLU A 178 -5.97 -17.14 2.72
CA GLU A 178 -4.89 -16.46 1.99
C GLU A 178 -4.63 -17.10 0.63
N ASP A 179 -4.44 -18.43 0.58
CA ASP A 179 -4.09 -19.15 -0.65
C ASP A 179 -5.19 -19.03 -1.72
N GLU A 180 -6.45 -19.13 -1.30
CA GLU A 180 -7.60 -18.93 -2.18
C GLU A 180 -7.59 -17.54 -2.81
N LEU A 181 -7.41 -16.49 -1.99
CA LEU A 181 -7.40 -15.11 -2.47
C LEU A 181 -6.16 -14.80 -3.31
N ALA A 182 -5.01 -15.43 -3.02
CA ALA A 182 -3.78 -15.26 -3.77
C ALA A 182 -3.88 -15.77 -5.22
N SER A 183 -4.75 -16.76 -5.47
CA SER A 183 -4.99 -17.32 -6.81
C SER A 183 -5.78 -16.41 -7.76
N LEU A 184 -6.42 -15.36 -7.22
CA LEU A 184 -7.30 -14.46 -7.96
C LEU A 184 -6.50 -13.34 -8.66
N ASN A 185 -6.97 -12.90 -9.82
CA ASN A 185 -6.21 -12.03 -10.72
C ASN A 185 -6.82 -10.62 -10.91
N SER A 186 -7.96 -10.35 -10.27
CA SER A 186 -8.59 -9.03 -10.23
C SER A 186 -9.06 -8.66 -8.81
N LEU A 187 -9.18 -7.36 -8.53
CA LEU A 187 -9.71 -6.92 -7.24
C LEU A 187 -11.18 -7.32 -7.07
N ALA A 188 -11.97 -7.32 -8.14
CA ALA A 188 -13.37 -7.71 -8.12
C ALA A 188 -13.54 -9.17 -7.65
N GLU A 189 -12.74 -10.09 -8.18
CA GLU A 189 -12.70 -11.49 -7.73
C GLU A 189 -12.29 -11.59 -6.27
N VAL A 190 -11.21 -10.91 -5.85
CA VAL A 190 -10.76 -10.92 -4.45
C VAL A 190 -11.89 -10.48 -3.52
N LEU A 191 -12.59 -9.40 -3.86
CA LEU A 191 -13.70 -8.88 -3.06
C LEU A 191 -14.91 -9.81 -3.05
N ALA A 192 -15.25 -10.45 -4.18
CA ALA A 192 -16.28 -11.47 -4.24
C ALA A 192 -15.92 -12.68 -3.36
N GLY A 193 -14.64 -13.08 -3.39
CA GLY A 193 -14.07 -14.15 -2.57
C GLY A 193 -14.13 -13.87 -1.07
N THR A 194 -14.21 -12.62 -0.62
CA THR A 194 -14.34 -12.28 0.82
C THR A 194 -15.70 -12.63 1.45
N GLY A 195 -16.63 -13.22 0.69
CA GLY A 195 -17.89 -13.74 1.24
C GLY A 195 -17.62 -14.69 2.41
N LEU A 196 -18.05 -14.30 3.61
CA LEU A 196 -17.89 -15.15 4.80
C LEU A 196 -18.93 -16.28 4.75
N PRO A 197 -18.53 -17.54 4.95
CA PRO A 197 -19.43 -18.68 4.82
C PRO A 197 -20.63 -18.61 5.78
N TRP A 198 -20.49 -17.93 6.93
CA TRP A 198 -21.59 -17.73 7.90
C TRP A 198 -22.51 -16.54 7.61
N ARG A 199 -22.21 -15.67 6.64
CA ARG A 199 -23.08 -14.55 6.22
C ARG A 199 -23.98 -14.89 5.04
N GLY A 200 -23.98 -16.14 4.58
CA GLY A 200 -24.98 -16.71 3.68
C GLY A 200 -25.78 -17.79 4.37
N PHE A 201 -26.76 -17.42 5.20
CA PHE A 201 -27.85 -18.32 5.56
C PHE A 201 -29.14 -17.50 5.73
N SER A 202 -29.76 -17.15 4.61
CA SER A 202 -31.20 -16.91 4.51
C SER A 202 -31.97 -18.24 4.37
N GLY A 203 -31.46 -19.31 4.99
CA GLY A 203 -32.21 -20.54 5.21
C GLY A 203 -33.07 -20.37 6.46
N THR A 204 -34.38 -20.52 6.31
CA THR A 204 -35.34 -20.43 7.41
C THR A 204 -34.95 -21.36 8.57
N ASN A 205 -35.27 -20.94 9.79
CA ASN A 205 -34.91 -21.57 11.07
C ASN A 205 -35.37 -23.04 11.24
N ARG A 206 -36.00 -23.65 10.23
CA ARG A 206 -36.54 -25.02 10.26
C ARG A 206 -35.50 -26.11 10.03
N GLU A 207 -34.38 -25.85 9.37
CA GLU A 207 -33.38 -26.88 9.04
C GLU A 207 -32.31 -27.09 10.12
N ARG A 208 -32.16 -26.16 11.07
CA ARG A 208 -31.12 -26.25 12.12
C ARG A 208 -31.43 -27.27 13.22
N VAL A 209 -32.67 -27.75 13.34
CA VAL A 209 -33.03 -28.78 14.32
C VAL A 209 -32.66 -30.19 13.85
N ALA A 210 -32.45 -30.41 12.55
CA ALA A 210 -32.19 -31.76 12.01
C ALA A 210 -30.71 -32.19 12.04
N LEU A 211 -29.76 -31.26 12.16
CA LEU A 211 -28.31 -31.54 12.12
C LEU A 211 -27.63 -31.63 13.50
N ARG A 212 -28.39 -31.47 14.60
CA ARG A 212 -27.90 -31.70 15.98
C ARG A 212 -28.39 -33.01 16.59
N ALA A 213 -29.08 -33.85 15.81
CA ALA A 213 -29.61 -35.14 16.25
C ALA A 213 -28.98 -36.33 15.50
N ARG A 214 -27.76 -36.17 14.97
CA ARG A 214 -26.95 -37.27 14.42
C ARG A 214 -25.53 -37.17 14.93
#